data_AF-A0A3M3ANR2-F1
#
_entry.id   AF-A0A3M3ANR2-F1
#
_cell.length_a   1.000
_cell.length_b   1.000
_cell.length_c   1.000
_cell.angle_alpha   90.00
_cell.angle_beta   90.00
_cell.angle_gamma   90.00
#
_symmetry.space_group_name_H-M   'P 1'
#
loop_
_entity.id
_entity.type
_entity.pdbx_description
1 polymer ?
#
loop_
_entity_poly.entity_id
_entity_poly.type
_entity_poly.pdbx_seq_one_letter_code
_entity_poly.pdbx_strand_id
1 'polypeptide(L)' 'TLLLHGSHDPEADQEEVSAWRQWLCGDCRQQVMAGDHFYLTQRPRAFAAQVLNFIEQSISPFHP' A
#
# COMPACT_ATOMS: atom_id res chain seq x y z
N THR A 1 3.45 3.83 7.98
CA THR A 1 2.22 3.27 7.40
C THR A 1 2.38 2.97 5.92
N LEU A 2 1.79 1.88 5.43
CA LEU A 2 1.68 1.56 4.01
C LEU A 2 0.25 1.80 3.53
N LEU A 3 0.10 2.62 2.50
CA LEU A 3 -1.15 2.84 1.77
C LEU A 3 -1.11 2.07 0.44
N LEU A 4 -2.18 1.34 0.14
CA LEU A 4 -2.31 0.51 -1.06
C LEU A 4 -3.59 0.89 -1.81
N HIS A 5 -3.51 0.94 -3.14
CA HIS A 5 -4.67 1.11 -4.01
C HIS A 5 -4.52 0.32 -5.30
N GLY A 6 -5.64 0.01 -5.95
CA GLY A 6 -5.64 -0.62 -7.27
C GLY A 6 -5.25 0.37 -8.38
N SER A 7 -4.60 -0.13 -9.42
CA SER A 7 -4.27 0.62 -10.64
C SER A 7 -5.50 1.12 -11.41
N HIS A 8 -6.64 0.45 -11.24
CA HIS A 8 -7.91 0.72 -11.91
C HIS A 8 -9.05 0.63 -10.88
N ASP A 9 -8.84 1.17 -9.68
CA ASP A 9 -9.83 1.22 -8.61
C ASP A 9 -10.52 2.60 -8.63
N PRO A 10 -11.74 2.71 -9.19
CA PRO A 10 -12.50 3.96 -9.20
C PRO A 10 -13.16 4.26 -7.84
N GLU A 11 -13.18 3.30 -6.90
CA GLU A 11 -13.79 3.48 -5.58
C GLU A 11 -12.81 4.04 -4.55
N ALA A 12 -11.52 3.88 -4.79
CA ALA A 12 -10.43 4.43 -3.98
C ALA A 12 -9.24 4.76 -4.88
N ASP A 13 -9.32 5.89 -5.58
CA ASP A 13 -8.30 6.26 -6.56
C ASP A 13 -6.98 6.72 -5.90
N GLN A 14 -5.98 7.01 -6.73
CA GLN A 14 -4.66 7.44 -6.25
C GLN A 14 -4.72 8.71 -5.40
N GLU A 15 -5.54 9.69 -5.76
CA GLU A 15 -5.63 10.98 -5.08
C GLU A 15 -6.33 10.82 -3.73
N GLU A 16 -7.45 10.08 -3.71
CA GLU A 16 -8.20 9.77 -2.49
C GLU A 16 -7.34 9.01 -1.48
N VAL A 17 -6.61 7.98 -1.93
CA VAL A 17 -5.67 7.25 -1.07
C VAL A 17 -4.53 8.17 -0.60
N SER A 18 -4.01 9.05 -1.47
CA SER A 18 -2.97 10.02 -1.08
C SER A 18 -3.45 10.99 0.01
N ALA A 19 -4.74 11.34 0.02
CA ALA A 19 -5.32 12.27 0.99
C ALA A 19 -5.27 11.76 2.44
N TRP A 20 -5.07 10.45 2.65
CA TRP A 20 -4.89 9.89 4.00
C TRP A 20 -3.62 10.37 4.68
N ARG A 21 -2.59 10.79 3.93
CA ARG A 21 -1.30 11.24 4.47
C ARG A 21 -1.44 12.34 5.53
N GLN A 22 -2.43 13.23 5.39
CA GLN A 22 -2.67 14.31 6.36
C GLN A 22 -3.09 13.82 7.75
N TRP A 23 -3.64 12.61 7.86
CA TRP A 23 -4.14 12.01 9.10
C TRP A 23 -3.16 11.03 9.73
N LEU A 24 -2.07 10.69 9.03
CA LEU A 24 -1.11 9.70 9.47
C LEU A 24 0.10 10.38 10.11
N CYS A 25 0.52 9.86 11.27
CA CYS A 25 1.76 10.28 11.92
C CYS A 25 2.94 9.41 11.46
N GLY A 26 4.09 10.02 11.20
CA GLY A 26 5.33 9.34 10.81
C GLY A 26 5.41 8.98 9.33
N ASP A 27 6.35 8.09 8.99
CA ASP A 27 6.62 7.74 7.59
C ASP A 27 5.44 7.05 6.92
N CYS A 28 5.01 7.61 5.78
CA CYS A 28 3.96 7.04 4.95
C CYS A 28 4.52 6.66 3.59
N ARG A 29 4.27 5.41 3.18
CA ARG A 29 4.60 4.89 1.85
C ARG A 29 3.30 4.56 1.13
N GLN A 30 3.23 4.85 -0.16
CA GLN A 30 2.08 4.53 -0.99
C GLN A 30 2.53 3.65 -2.15
N GLN A 31 1.80 2.57 -2.41
CA GLN A 31 2.07 1.68 -3.54
C GLN A 31 0.80 1.34 -4.31
N VAL A 32 0.97 1.23 -5.61
CA VAL A 32 -0.09 0.79 -6.54
C VAL A 32 0.00 -0.72 -6.74
N MET A 33 -1.16 -1.37 -6.67
CA MET A 33 -1.35 -2.79 -6.94
C MET A 33 -2.06 -2.95 -8.29
N ALA A 34 -1.59 -3.88 -9.12
CA ALA A 34 -2.26 -4.15 -10.38
C ALA A 34 -3.62 -4.83 -10.13
N GLY A 35 -4.70 -4.17 -10.56
CA GLY A 35 -6.08 -4.60 -10.36
C GLY A 35 -7.03 -3.42 -10.16
N ASP A 36 -8.32 -3.76 -10.02
CA ASP A 36 -9.38 -2.89 -9.54
C ASP A 36 -9.48 -2.94 -8.00
N HIS A 37 -10.60 -2.52 -7.42
CA HIS A 37 -10.86 -2.59 -5.98
C HIS A 37 -10.56 -3.96 -5.32
N PHE A 38 -10.72 -5.05 -6.07
CA PHE A 38 -10.47 -6.40 -5.62
C PHE A 38 -9.04 -6.88 -5.88
N TYR A 39 -8.06 -5.98 -6.10
CA TYR A 39 -6.65 -6.30 -6.35
C TYR A 39 -6.07 -7.31 -5.32
N LEU A 40 -6.55 -7.27 -4.08
CA LEU A 40 -6.15 -8.19 -3.01
C LEU A 40 -6.59 -9.64 -3.24
N THR A 41 -7.79 -9.89 -3.79
CA THR A 41 -8.29 -11.24 -4.07
C THR A 41 -7.92 -11.73 -5.47
N GLN A 42 -7.76 -10.80 -6.43
CA GLN A 42 -7.32 -11.12 -7.79
C GLN A 42 -5.84 -11.52 -7.84
N ARG A 43 -5.01 -10.93 -6.97
CA ARG A 43 -3.55 -11.17 -6.93
C ARG A 43 -3.04 -11.36 -5.49
N PRO A 44 -3.54 -12.37 -4.75
CA PRO A 44 -3.26 -12.53 -3.32
C PRO A 44 -1.76 -12.74 -3.03
N ARG A 45 -1.03 -13.43 -3.92
CA ARG A 45 0.42 -13.62 -3.78
C ARG A 45 1.19 -12.31 -3.91
N ALA A 46 0.83 -11.46 -4.88
CA ALA A 46 1.48 -10.17 -5.08
C ALA A 46 1.17 -9.22 -3.92
N PHE A 47 -0.09 -9.21 -3.46
CA PHE A 47 -0.50 -8.45 -2.27
C PHE A 47 0.28 -8.90 -1.03
N ALA A 48 0.31 -10.21 -0.74
CA ALA A 48 1.03 -10.75 0.41
C ALA A 48 2.53 -10.41 0.35
N ALA A 49 3.16 -10.53 -0.82
CA ALA A 49 4.56 -10.17 -0.99
C ALA A 49 4.83 -8.69 -0.67
N GLN A 50 3.97 -7.76 -1.08
CA GLN A 50 4.13 -6.35 -0.77
C GLN A 50 3.97 -6.05 0.72
N VAL A 51 2.96 -6.64 1.36
CA VAL A 51 2.73 -6.47 2.80
C VAL A 51 3.89 -7.04 3.62
N LEU A 52 4.36 -8.24 3.29
CA LEU A 52 5.47 -8.88 4.00
C LEU A 52 6.76 -8.07 3.85
N ASN A 53 7.08 -7.61 2.62
CA ASN A 53 8.25 -6.78 2.37
C ASN A 53 8.20 -5.45 3.17
N PHE A 54 7.03 -4.81 3.24
CA PHE A 54 6.87 -3.60 4.06
C PHE A 54 7.10 -3.88 5.56
N ILE A 55 6.58 -5.00 6.07
CA ILE A 55 6.76 -5.40 7.47
C ILE A 55 8.26 -5.65 7.76
N GLU A 56 8.94 -6.41 6.90
CA GLU A 56 10.38 -6.68 7.04
C GLU A 56 11.21 -5.38 7.08
N GLN A 57 10.90 -4.43 6.19
CA GLN A 57 11.57 -3.12 6.15
C GLN A 57 11.23 -2.23 7.35
N SER A 58 10.07 -2.43 7.96
CA SER A 58 9.62 -1.63 9.11
C SER A 58 10.11 -2.17 10.46
N ILE A 59 10.49 -3.45 10.52
CA ILE A 59 10.99 -4.11 11.74
C ILE A 59 12.53 -4.05 11.83
N SER A 60 13.25 -3.84 10.73
CA SER A 60 14.70 -3.74 10.76
C SER A 60 15.15 -2.44 11.46
N PRO A 61 15.89 -2.50 12.60
CA PRO A 61 16.38 -1.31 13.31
C PRO A 61 17.53 -0.61 12.58
N PHE A 62 17.96 -1.12 11.43
CA PHE A 62 19.02 -0.56 10.62
C PHE A 62 18.54 -0.40 9.18
N HIS A 63 17.94 0.76 8.90
CA HIS A 63 18.00 1.36 7.58
C HIS A 63 18.93 2.58 7.71
N PRO A 64 19.99 2.70 6.88
CA PRO A 64 20.90 3.86 6.90
C PRO A 64 20.21 5.15 6.47
#